data_AF-X1GGF6-F1
#
_entry.id   AF-X1GGF6-F1
#
_cell.length_a   1.000
_cell.length_b   1.000
_cell.length_c   1.000
_cell.angle_alpha   90.00
_cell.angle_beta   90.00
_cell.angle_gamma   90.00
#
_symmetry.space_group_name_H-M   'P 1'
#
loop_
_entity.id
_entity.type
_entity.pdbx_description
1 polymer ?
#
loop_
_entity_poly.entity_id
_entity_poly.type
_entity_poly.pdbx_seq_one_letter_code
_entity_poly.pdbx_strand_id
1 'polypeptide(L)' 'MNKQEFLRELEQMMEMDSGSLTGEEALTDLPEWDSLQILEFLVLVEEKFSVVIDGVDVMEAKTVNDLLALVDTHIQG' A
#
# COMPACT_ATOMS: atom_id res chain seq x y z
N MET A 1 -2.47 -9.78 -8.72
CA MET A 1 -3.21 -9.57 -7.45
C MET A 1 -4.53 -8.86 -7.80
N ASN A 2 -5.49 -8.71 -6.90
CA ASN A 2 -6.65 -7.82 -7.13
C ASN A 2 -6.68 -6.75 -6.03
N LYS A 3 -7.52 -5.71 -6.17
CA LYS A 3 -7.61 -4.63 -5.17
C LYS A 3 -7.86 -5.15 -3.75
N GLN A 4 -8.74 -6.13 -3.57
CA GLN A 4 -9.04 -6.66 -2.24
C GLN A 4 -7.85 -7.39 -1.61
N GLU A 5 -7.11 -8.16 -2.40
CA GLU A 5 -5.91 -8.84 -1.92
C GLU A 5 -4.82 -7.82 -1.56
N PHE A 6 -4.69 -6.71 -2.31
CA PHE A 6 -3.78 -5.62 -1.94
C PHE A 6 -4.14 -4.95 -0.62
N LEU A 7 -5.42 -4.62 -0.43
CA LEU A 7 -5.88 -4.04 0.82
C LEU A 7 -5.62 -4.97 2.01
N ARG A 8 -5.83 -6.29 1.84
CA ARG A 8 -5.50 -7.26 2.89
C ARG A 8 -4.03 -7.31 3.23
N GLU A 9 -3.14 -7.22 2.24
CA GLU A 9 -1.69 -7.20 2.48
C GLU A 9 -1.28 -5.94 3.24
N LEU A 10 -1.86 -4.79 2.89
CA LEU A 10 -1.66 -3.55 3.63
C LEU A 10 -2.20 -3.65 5.06
N GLU A 11 -3.38 -4.23 5.27
CA GLU A 11 -3.93 -4.49 6.59
C GLU A 11 -3.01 -5.41 7.40
N GLN A 12 -2.45 -6.47 6.78
CA GLN A 12 -1.52 -7.38 7.44
C GLN A 12 -0.21 -6.66 7.82
N MET A 13 0.33 -5.83 6.92
CA MET A 13 1.55 -5.06 7.13
C MET A 13 1.39 -4.07 8.29
N MET A 14 0.26 -3.37 8.33
CA MET A 14 -0.08 -2.40 9.37
C MET A 14 -0.67 -3.05 10.64
N GLU A 15 -0.69 -4.39 10.74
CA GLU A 15 -1.29 -5.14 11.85
C GLU A 15 -2.76 -4.76 12.16
N MET A 16 -3.52 -4.40 11.13
CA MET A 16 -4.94 -4.02 11.22
C MET A 16 -5.88 -5.21 11.02
N ASP A 17 -7.12 -5.07 11.49
CA ASP A 17 -8.18 -6.05 11.25
C ASP A 17 -8.55 -6.11 9.76
N SER A 18 -8.86 -7.30 9.25
CA SER A 18 -9.25 -7.47 7.84
C SER A 18 -10.57 -6.77 7.51
N GLY A 19 -10.60 -5.99 6.43
CA GLY A 19 -11.73 -5.16 6.04
C GLY A 19 -11.79 -3.79 6.75
N SER A 20 -10.72 -3.38 7.42
CA SER A 20 -10.57 -2.03 8.00
C SER A 20 -10.24 -0.98 6.94
N LEU A 21 -9.55 -1.36 5.86
CA LEU A 21 -9.17 -0.45 4.78
C LEU A 21 -10.13 -0.55 3.59
N THR A 22 -10.66 0.58 3.13
CA THR A 22 -11.51 0.68 1.94
C THR A 22 -10.79 1.28 0.73
N GLY A 23 -9.70 2.02 0.98
CA GLY A 23 -8.91 2.73 -0.01
C GLY A 23 -9.05 4.25 0.06
N GLU A 24 -10.15 4.75 0.61
CA GLU A 24 -10.46 6.18 0.66
C GLU A 24 -9.83 6.90 1.86
N GLU A 25 -9.33 6.13 2.83
CA GLU A 25 -8.69 6.62 4.04
C GLU A 25 -7.40 7.37 3.69
N ALA A 26 -7.19 8.51 4.36
CA ALA A 26 -5.93 9.23 4.27
C ALA A 26 -4.86 8.49 5.07
N LEU A 27 -3.70 8.28 4.47
CA LEU A 27 -2.55 7.64 5.11
C LEU A 27 -2.10 8.44 6.35
N THR A 28 -2.28 9.76 6.32
CA THR A 28 -1.96 10.63 7.46
C THR A 28 -2.89 10.43 8.67
N ASP A 29 -4.09 9.89 8.45
CA ASP A 29 -5.04 9.58 9.52
C ASP A 29 -4.82 8.17 10.10
N LEU A 30 -4.03 7.33 9.43
CA LEU A 30 -3.65 5.99 9.89
C LEU A 30 -2.43 6.10 10.82
N PRO A 31 -2.59 5.94 12.15
CA PRO A 31 -1.44 6.00 13.07
C PRO A 31 -0.40 4.91 12.81
N GLU A 32 -0.80 3.81 12.19
CA GLU A 32 0.04 2.70 11.76
C GLU A 32 0.94 3.08 10.59
N TRP A 33 0.54 4.05 9.75
CA TRP A 33 1.30 4.46 8.58
C TRP A 33 2.42 5.44 8.95
N ASP A 34 3.64 4.91 9.04
CA ASP A 34 4.84 5.68 9.35
C ASP A 34 5.97 5.43 8.34
N SER A 35 7.15 6.00 8.60
CA SER A 35 8.34 5.80 7.77
C SER A 35 8.76 4.33 7.63
N LEU A 36 8.50 3.49 8.63
CA LEU A 36 8.77 2.07 8.57
C LEU A 36 7.82 1.37 7.60
N GLN A 37 6.52 1.66 7.67
CA GLN A 37 5.53 1.13 6.72
C GLN A 37 5.85 1.49 5.27
N ILE A 38 6.41 2.68 5.02
CA ILE A 38 6.89 3.06 3.69
C ILE A 38 7.97 2.09 3.20
N LEU A 39 8.94 1.74 4.04
CA LEU A 39 10.01 0.79 3.68
C LEU A 39 9.46 -0.62 3.47
N GLU A 40 8.56 -1.08 4.34
CA GLU A 40 7.90 -2.38 4.22
C GLU A 40 7.05 -2.48 2.95
N PHE A 41 6.36 -1.39 2.60
CA PHE A 41 5.61 -1.27 1.36
C PHE A 41 6.48 -1.40 0.12
N LEU A 42 7.61 -0.69 0.06
CA LEU A 42 8.56 -0.78 -1.05
C LEU A 42 9.04 -2.22 -1.25
N VAL A 43 9.42 -2.91 -0.16
CA VAL A 43 9.85 -4.32 -0.20
C VAL A 43 8.71 -5.23 -0.65
N LEU A 44 7.49 -5.04 -0.12
CA LEU A 44 6.33 -5.84 -0.52
C LEU A 44 6.05 -5.72 -2.02
N VAL A 45 6.14 -4.50 -2.56
CA VAL A 45 5.92 -4.27 -3.99
C VAL A 45 7.03 -4.91 -4.84
N GLU A 46 8.29 -4.79 -4.42
CA GLU A 46 9.41 -5.43 -5.09
C GLU A 46 9.27 -6.96 -5.08
N GLU A 47 8.91 -7.57 -3.95
CA GLU A 47 8.76 -9.02 -3.83
C GLU A 47 7.55 -9.56 -4.61
N LYS A 48 6.41 -8.88 -4.55
CA LYS A 48 5.16 -9.38 -5.18
C LYS A 48 5.06 -9.07 -6.66
N PHE A 49 5.57 -7.91 -7.09
CA PHE A 49 5.41 -7.44 -8.46
C PHE A 49 6.74 -7.42 -9.23
N SER A 50 7.87 -7.65 -8.57
CA SER A 50 9.21 -7.46 -9.18
C SER A 50 9.37 -6.06 -9.77
N VAL A 51 8.78 -5.07 -9.11
CA VAL A 51 8.79 -3.65 -9.50
C VAL A 51 9.45 -2.85 -8.39
N VAL A 52 10.35 -1.96 -8.78
CA VAL A 52 10.95 -0.98 -7.87
C VAL A 52 10.24 0.35 -8.10
N ILE A 53 9.49 0.79 -7.10
CA ILE A 53 8.84 2.11 -7.04
C ILE A 53 9.74 3.08 -6.28
N ASP A 54 9.70 4.36 -6.64
CA ASP A 54 10.47 5.37 -5.93
C ASP A 54 9.83 5.65 -4.56
N GLY A 55 10.64 5.69 -3.50
CA GLY A 55 10.16 6.04 -2.17
C GLY A 55 9.53 7.44 -2.12
N VAL A 56 9.92 8.35 -3.01
CA VAL A 56 9.29 9.66 -3.18
C VAL A 56 7.83 9.52 -3.61
N ASP A 57 7.53 8.64 -4.57
CA ASP A 57 6.15 8.43 -5.04
C ASP A 57 5.26 7.89 -3.90
N VAL A 58 5.81 7.02 -3.05
CA VAL A 58 5.11 6.49 -1.86
C VAL A 58 4.90 7.58 -0.80
N MET A 59 5.87 8.48 -0.62
CA MET A 59 5.74 9.61 0.31
C MET A 59 4.74 10.68 -0.17
N GLU A 60 4.56 10.82 -1.49
CA GLU A 60 3.58 11.74 -2.07
C GLU A 60 2.15 11.17 -2.07
N ALA A 61 1.99 9.86 -1.85
CA ALA A 61 0.71 9.21 -1.70
C ALA A 61 -0.06 9.78 -0.50
N LYS A 62 -1.34 10.12 -0.69
CA LYS A 62 -2.17 10.71 0.36
C LYS A 62 -3.16 9.72 0.91
N THR A 63 -3.61 8.79 0.09
CA THR A 63 -4.64 7.81 0.41
C THR A 63 -4.16 6.39 0.10
N VAL A 64 -4.82 5.41 0.69
CA VAL A 64 -4.56 3.99 0.40
C VAL A 64 -4.79 3.68 -1.09
N ASN A 65 -5.75 4.33 -1.73
CA ASN A 65 -5.96 4.22 -3.18
C ASN A 65 -4.79 4.80 -3.99
N ASP A 66 -4.06 5.81 -3.49
CA ASP A 66 -2.86 6.30 -4.17
C ASP A 66 -1.76 5.23 -4.16
N LEU A 67 -1.56 4.54 -3.02
CA LEU A 67 -0.64 3.39 -2.95
C LEU A 67 -1.05 2.27 -3.91
N LEU A 68 -2.35 1.98 -3.99
CA LEU A 68 -2.87 1.03 -4.95
C LEU A 68 -2.59 1.49 -6.38
N ALA A 69 -2.73 2.79 -6.69
CA ALA A 69 -2.48 3.32 -8.03
C ALA A 69 -1.02 3.16 -8.46
N LEU A 70 -0.06 3.27 -7.52
CA LEU A 70 1.36 3.02 -7.81
C LEU A 70 1.61 1.59 -8.31
N VAL A 71 0.82 0.64 -7.83
CA VAL A 71 0.93 -0.78 -8.23
C VAL A 71 -0.12 -1.19 -9.27
N ASP A 72 -1.19 -0.43 -9.47
CA ASP A 72 -2.34 -0.76 -10.35
C ASP A 72 -1.89 -1.04 -11.79
N THR A 73 -0.89 -0.29 -12.26
CA THR A 73 -0.25 -0.50 -13.57
C THR A 73 0.34 -1.92 -13.75
N HIS A 74 0.62 -2.61 -12.64
CA HIS A 74 1.16 -3.97 -12.55
C HIS A 74 0.16 -4.99 -11.97
N ILE A 75 -0.90 -4.51 -11.30
CA ILE A 75 -2.06 -5.30 -10.89
C ILE A 75 -3.02 -5.38 -12.10
N GLN A 76 -2.59 -6.04 -13.16
CA GLN A 76 -3.50 -6.43 -14.23
C GLN A 76 -4.35 -7.62 -13.75
N GLY A 77 -5.67 -7.50 -13.94
CA GLY A 77 -6.60 -8.63 -13.87
C GLY A 77 -6.35 -9.64 -14.97
#